data_AF-A0AAD3TFE9-F1
#
_entry.id   AF-A0AAD3TFE9-F1
#
_cell.length_a   1.000
_cell.length_b   1.000
_cell.length_c   1.000
_cell.angle_alpha   90.00
_cell.angle_beta   90.00
_cell.angle_gamma   90.00
#
_symmetry.space_group_name_H-M   'P 1'
#
loop_
_entity.id
_entity.type
_entity.pdbx_description
1 polymer ?
#
loop_
_entity_poly.entity_id
_entity_poly.type
_entity_poly.pdbx_seq_one_letter_code
_entity_poly.pdbx_strand_id
1 'polypeptide(L)' 'MAKVAAPAMALQVLDMAMQVHGAAGLSSDTALAHLWAVARTLRIADGPDEVHLGTIAKLELQRARL' A
#
# COMPACT_ATOMS: atom_id res chain seq x y z
N MET A 1 -7.76 1.04 9.60
CA MET A 1 -7.54 2.02 8.50
C MET A 1 -6.08 2.16 8.13
N ALA A 2 -5.18 2.47 9.08
CA ALA A 2 -3.75 2.71 8.78
C ALA A 2 -3.06 1.59 7.98
N LYS A 3 -3.29 0.32 8.35
CA LYS A 3 -2.73 -0.86 7.65
C LYS A 3 -3.08 -0.94 6.15
N VAL A 4 -4.21 -0.37 5.72
CA VAL A 4 -4.62 -0.31 4.31
C VAL A 4 -4.08 0.97 3.65
N ALA A 5 -4.26 2.11 4.33
CA ALA A 5 -3.93 3.41 3.77
C ALA A 5 -2.41 3.62 3.58
N ALA A 6 -1.59 3.17 4.54
CA ALA A 6 -0.15 3.37 4.51
C ALA A 6 0.55 2.70 3.31
N PRO A 7 0.38 1.38 3.05
CA PRO A 7 1.02 0.76 1.89
C PRO A 7 0.44 1.25 0.56
N ALA A 8 -0.85 1.58 0.49
CA ALA A 8 -1.45 2.15 -0.72
C ALA A 8 -0.84 3.52 -1.08
N MET A 9 -0.71 4.42 -0.10
CA MET A 9 -0.06 5.71 -0.29
C MET A 9 1.42 5.55 -0.62
N ALA A 10 2.14 4.66 0.07
CA ALA A 10 3.54 4.41 -0.20
C ALA A 10 3.77 3.94 -1.65
N LEU A 11 2.94 3.04 -2.17
CA LEU A 11 3.01 2.62 -3.57
C LEU A 11 2.82 3.77 -4.55
N GLN A 12 1.86 4.66 -4.30
CA GLN A 12 1.62 5.82 -5.18
C GLN A 12 2.82 6.78 -5.20
N VAL A 13 3.39 7.07 -4.02
CA VAL A 13 4.56 7.96 -3.92
C VAL A 13 5.80 7.32 -4.56
N LEU A 14 6.02 6.03 -4.31
CA LEU A 14 7.15 5.29 -4.90
C LEU A 14 7.03 5.20 -6.42
N ASP A 15 5.83 4.95 -6.94
CA ASP A 15 5.57 4.91 -8.39
C ASP A 15 5.88 6.26 -9.05
N MET A 16 5.43 7.36 -8.45
CA MET A 16 5.78 8.71 -8.93
C MET A 16 7.30 8.96 -8.88
N ALA A 17 7.96 8.54 -7.81
CA ALA A 17 9.42 8.70 -7.68
C ALA A 17 10.16 7.87 -8.75
N MET A 18 9.75 6.63 -8.97
CA MET A 18 10.30 5.75 -10.02
C MET A 18 10.14 6.38 -11.40
N GLN A 19 8.96 6.92 -11.70
CA GLN A 19 8.69 7.59 -12.97
C GLN A 19 9.62 8.78 -13.22
N VAL A 20 9.88 9.62 -12.20
CA VAL A 20 10.81 10.75 -12.30
C VAL A 20 12.26 10.30 -12.56
N HIS A 21 12.64 9.13 -12.05
CA HIS A 21 13.99 8.56 -12.25
C HIS A 21 14.13 7.80 -13.58
N GLY A 22 13.05 7.59 -14.34
CA GLY A 22 13.06 6.83 -15.58
C GLY A 22 13.56 5.39 -15.38
N ALA A 23 14.44 4.92 -16.28
CA ALA A 23 14.97 3.55 -16.21
C ALA A 23 15.69 3.25 -14.88
N ALA A 24 16.33 4.24 -14.25
CA ALA A 24 16.98 4.08 -12.94
C ALA A 24 15.99 3.85 -11.79
N GLY A 25 14.71 4.22 -11.97
CA GLY A 25 13.65 3.90 -11.02
C GLY A 25 13.30 2.41 -11.00
N LEU A 26 13.60 1.69 -12.08
CA LEU A 26 13.37 0.24 -12.23
C LEU A 26 14.62 -0.60 -11.96
N SER A 27 15.80 0.02 -11.93
CA SER A 27 17.08 -0.69 -11.73
C SER A 27 17.41 -0.90 -10.25
N SER A 28 18.50 -1.62 -10.00
CA SER A 28 19.10 -1.74 -8.67
C SER A 28 19.98 -0.55 -8.26
N ASP A 29 20.08 0.48 -9.11
CA ASP A 29 20.93 1.66 -8.84
C ASP A 29 20.30 2.58 -7.78
N THR A 30 18.99 2.45 -7.57
CA THR A 30 18.24 3.13 -6.50
C THR A 30 17.52 2.10 -5.63
N ALA A 31 17.10 2.50 -4.43
CA ALA A 31 16.28 1.64 -3.57
C ALA A 31 14.81 1.54 -4.02
N LEU A 32 14.40 2.28 -5.06
CA LEU A 32 12.99 2.52 -5.38
C LEU A 32 12.24 1.23 -5.77
N ALA A 33 12.80 0.42 -6.67
CA ALA A 33 12.19 -0.84 -7.09
C ALA A 33 12.01 -1.83 -5.92
N HIS A 34 13.00 -1.91 -5.03
CA HIS A 34 12.93 -2.76 -3.84
C HIS A 34 11.85 -2.28 -2.87
N LEU A 35 11.83 -0.98 -2.56
CA LEU A 35 10.85 -0.39 -1.65
C LEU A 35 9.43 -0.54 -2.19
N TRP A 36 9.22 -0.38 -3.50
CA TRP A 36 7.93 -0.58 -4.14
C TRP A 36 7.44 -2.03 -3.97
N ALA A 37 8.33 -3.01 -4.21
CA ALA A 37 8.00 -4.42 -4.03
C ALA A 37 7.67 -4.77 -2.56
N VAL A 38 8.40 -4.21 -1.61
CA VAL A 38 8.11 -4.37 -0.17
C VAL A 38 6.76 -3.75 0.18
N ALA A 39 6.49 -2.51 -0.25
CA ALA A 39 5.21 -1.85 -0.02
C ALA A 39 4.04 -2.63 -0.63
N ARG A 40 4.25 -3.23 -1.81
CA ARG A 40 3.25 -4.10 -2.45
C ARG A 40 2.98 -5.36 -1.65
N THR A 41 4.01 -5.92 -1.05
CA THR A 41 3.91 -7.11 -0.18
C THR A 41 3.11 -6.81 1.09
N LEU A 42 3.23 -5.60 1.64
CA LEU A 42 2.47 -5.17 2.82
C LEU A 42 0.96 -5.07 2.60
N ARG A 43 0.48 -5.09 1.35
CA ARG A 43 -0.96 -5.23 1.02
C ARG A 43 -1.48 -6.66 1.13
N ILE A 44 -0.61 -7.62 1.44
CA ILE A 44 -0.92 -9.06 1.59
C ILE A 44 -0.47 -9.55 2.97
N ALA A 45 0.76 -9.19 3.36
CA ALA A 45 1.33 -9.53 4.65
C ALA A 45 0.45 -8.97 5.78
N ASP A 46 0.30 -9.75 6.86
CA ASP A 46 -0.55 -9.41 8.00
C ASP A 46 -2.00 -9.09 7.58
N GLY A 47 -2.55 -9.89 6.66
CA GLY A 47 -3.91 -9.77 6.15
C GLY A 47 -3.99 -8.90 4.88
N PRO A 48 -4.62 -9.42 3.80
CA PRO A 48 -4.94 -8.63 2.62
C PRO A 48 -5.79 -7.41 2.94
N ASP A 49 -5.67 -6.36 2.13
CA ASP A 49 -6.42 -5.11 2.31
C ASP A 49 -7.93 -5.36 2.44
N GLU A 50 -8.48 -6.29 1.68
CA GLU A 50 -9.90 -6.63 1.66
C GLU A 50 -10.37 -7.18 3.02
N VAL A 51 -9.52 -7.91 3.74
CA VAL A 51 -9.83 -8.43 5.09
C VAL A 51 -9.91 -7.27 6.09
N HIS A 52 -8.97 -6.33 6.00
CA HIS A 52 -8.96 -5.13 6.84
C HIS A 52 -10.14 -4.21 6.52
N LEU A 53 -10.44 -4.00 5.24
CA LEU A 53 -11.59 -3.21 4.79
C LEU A 53 -12.92 -3.84 5.22
N GLY A 54 -13.06 -5.16 5.11
CA GLY A 54 -14.25 -5.87 5.58
C GLY A 54 -14.45 -5.73 7.10
N THR A 55 -13.36 -5.77 7.87
CA THR A 55 -13.41 -5.54 9.32
C THR A 55 -13.81 -4.10 9.65
N ILE A 56 -13.21 -3.12 8.96
CA ILE A 56 -13.56 -1.69 9.12
C ILE A 56 -15.04 -1.49 8.78
N ALA A 57 -15.52 -2.02 7.66
CA ALA A 57 -16.91 -1.88 7.23
C ALA A 57 -17.89 -2.42 8.29
N LYS A 58 -17.62 -3.59 8.87
CA LYS A 58 -18.44 -4.16 9.96
C LYS A 58 -18.51 -3.22 11.17
N LEU A 59 -17.36 -2.68 11.58
CA LEU A 59 -17.29 -1.76 12.73
C LEU A 59 -18.02 -0.44 12.45
N GLU A 60 -17.89 0.11 11.25
CA GLU A 60 -18.58 1.35 10.86
C GLU A 60 -20.09 1.15 10.76
N LEU A 61 -20.58 0.02 10.23
CA LEU A 61 -22.01 -0.30 10.20
C LEU A 61 -22.59 -0.42 11.62
N GLN A 62 -21.90 -1.13 12.52
CA GLN A 62 -22.29 -1.24 13.93
C GLN A 62 -22.35 0.12 14.62
N ARG A 63 -21.35 0.99 14.36
CA ARG A 63 -21.33 2.36 14.89
C ARG A 63 -22.48 3.20 14.34
N ALA A 64 -22.80 3.05 13.06
CA ALA A 64 -23.90 3.76 12.39
C ALA A 64 -25.29 3.26 12.82
N ARG A 65 -25.39 2.15 13.57
CA ARG A 65 -26.64 1.46 13.94
C ARG A 65 -27.50 1.07 12.73
N LEU A 66 -26.84 0.71 11.62
CA LEU A 66 -27.46 0.10 10.45
C LEU A 66 -27.46 -1.42 10.57
#